data_AF-A0A5B0S0D8-F1
#
_entry.id   AF-A0A5B0S0D8-F1
#
_cell.length_a   1.000
_cell.length_b   1.000
_cell.length_c   1.000
_cell.angle_alpha   90.00
_cell.angle_beta   90.00
_cell.angle_gamma   90.00
#
_symmetry.space_group_name_H-M   'P 1'
#
loop_
_entity.id
_entity.type
_entity.pdbx_description
1 polymer ?
#
loop_
_entity_poly.entity_id
_entity_poly.type
_entity_poly.pdbx_seq_one_letter_code
_entity_poly.pdbx_strand_id
1 'polypeptide(L)'
;MHSRFNHDCRPNMVYNLDSRTQILRMRAFKPIAKGEELTISYRSLEMNGKERRESLKREYGFDCACSHCRMSSELQEQSDERVSRITHFRYKAYSHSDDDRFSAEEVQEFLSLCETENIPSCLVTSNLLAAGFYNSQGQYQKVKEHAEVAKRLGILTWGSTWDELQEVELLLHAPAQHPSHFSRG
;
A
#
# COMPACT_ATOMS: atom_id res chain seq x y z
N MET A 1 9.43 0.32 -20.53
CA MET A 1 8.29 1.24 -20.36
C MET A 1 7.07 0.60 -21.00
N HIS A 2 5.99 0.37 -20.26
CA HIS A 2 4.73 -0.18 -20.78
C HIS A 2 3.96 0.94 -21.48
N SER A 3 4.45 1.32 -22.66
CA SER A 3 4.13 2.56 -23.39
C SER A 3 2.69 2.69 -23.91
N ARG A 4 1.77 1.81 -23.47
CA ARG A 4 0.34 1.87 -23.81
C ARG A 4 -0.57 2.17 -22.63
N PHE A 5 -0.10 2.07 -21.38
CA PHE A 5 -0.91 2.41 -20.21
C PHE A 5 -0.63 3.84 -19.82
N ASN A 6 -1.66 4.68 -19.74
CA ASN A 6 -1.53 6.06 -19.31
C ASN A 6 -1.39 6.17 -17.78
N HIS A 7 -0.97 7.36 -17.35
CA HIS A 7 -0.83 7.67 -15.93
C HIS A 7 -2.16 8.03 -15.27
N ASP A 8 -2.39 7.48 -14.08
CA ASP A 8 -3.31 8.03 -13.10
C ASP A 8 -2.63 8.06 -11.72
N CYS A 9 -2.90 9.10 -10.91
CA CYS A 9 -2.38 9.23 -9.56
C CYS A 9 -3.03 8.23 -8.57
N ARG A 10 -4.20 7.69 -8.91
CA ARG A 10 -4.91 6.61 -8.21
C ARG A 10 -5.36 5.55 -9.23
N PRO A 11 -4.41 4.78 -9.78
CA PRO A 11 -4.62 3.90 -10.93
C PRO A 11 -5.57 2.73 -10.65
N ASN A 12 -6.09 2.10 -11.72
CA ASN A 12 -6.85 0.85 -11.60
C ASN A 12 -6.02 -0.42 -11.81
N MET A 13 -4.77 -0.28 -12.27
CA MET A 13 -3.84 -1.39 -12.43
C MET A 13 -2.63 -1.26 -11.51
N VAL A 14 -2.16 -2.41 -11.03
CA VAL A 14 -0.81 -2.58 -10.50
C VAL A 14 0.00 -3.44 -11.46
N TYR A 15 1.32 -3.37 -11.34
CA TYR A 15 2.20 -4.23 -12.11
C TYR A 15 3.38 -4.69 -11.27
N ASN A 16 3.85 -5.90 -11.58
CA ASN A 16 5.08 -6.44 -11.02
C ASN A 16 5.91 -7.08 -12.13
N LEU A 17 7.21 -6.82 -12.14
CA LEU A 17 8.17 -7.47 -13.02
C LEU A 17 8.90 -8.54 -12.22
N ASP A 18 8.74 -9.78 -12.62
CA ASP A 18 9.50 -10.89 -12.05
C ASP A 18 10.93 -10.84 -12.61
N SER A 19 11.91 -10.56 -11.75
CA SER A 19 13.32 -10.40 -12.13
C SER A 19 13.95 -11.70 -12.63
N ARG A 20 13.40 -12.86 -12.28
CA ARG A 20 13.92 -14.17 -12.72
C ARG A 20 13.37 -14.57 -14.07
N THR A 21 12.05 -14.47 -14.24
CA THR A 21 11.38 -14.89 -15.48
C THR A 21 11.28 -13.79 -16.52
N GLN A 22 11.56 -12.54 -16.13
CA GLN A 22 11.37 -11.33 -16.93
C GLN A 22 9.92 -11.13 -17.40
N ILE A 23 8.96 -11.77 -16.71
CA ILE A 23 7.54 -11.64 -16.99
C ILE A 23 6.99 -10.44 -16.23
N LEU A 24 6.47 -9.48 -17.00
CA LEU A 24 5.61 -8.43 -16.47
C LEU A 24 4.19 -8.97 -16.28
N ARG A 25 3.65 -8.83 -15.07
CA ARG A 25 2.25 -9.11 -14.79
C ARG A 25 1.53 -7.82 -14.46
N MET A 26 0.45 -7.55 -15.19
CA MET A 26 -0.48 -6.44 -14.95
C MET A 26 -1.74 -7.01 -14.31
N ARG A 27 -2.22 -6.43 -13.21
CA ARG A 27 -3.43 -6.87 -12.54
C ARG A 27 -4.33 -5.70 -12.19
N ALA A 28 -5.64 -5.89 -12.34
CA ALA A 28 -6.63 -4.96 -11.86
C ALA A 28 -6.60 -4.94 -10.33
N PHE A 29 -6.48 -3.74 -9.76
CA PHE A 29 -6.54 -3.51 -8.31
C PHE A 29 -7.96 -3.18 -7.84
N LYS A 30 -8.74 -2.51 -8.69
CA LYS A 30 -10.16 -2.19 -8.47
C LYS A 30 -11.01 -2.75 -9.61
N PRO A 31 -12.34 -2.92 -9.42
CA PRO A 31 -13.24 -3.27 -10.51
C PRO A 31 -13.12 -2.27 -11.67
N ILE A 32 -13.18 -2.77 -12.90
CA ILE A 32 -12.99 -1.98 -14.12
C ILE A 32 -14.23 -2.17 -15.01
N ALA A 33 -14.91 -1.08 -15.33
CA ALA A 33 -16.08 -1.13 -16.20
C ALA A 33 -15.67 -1.34 -17.67
N LYS A 34 -16.58 -1.90 -18.49
CA LYS A 34 -16.34 -2.03 -19.93
C LYS A 34 -16.15 -0.64 -20.55
N GLY A 35 -15.00 -0.42 -21.20
CA GLY A 35 -14.65 0.86 -21.81
C GLY A 35 -13.94 1.84 -20.88
N GLU A 36 -13.76 1.51 -19.60
CA GLU A 36 -12.89 2.26 -18.70
C GLU A 36 -11.42 2.09 -19.13
N GLU A 37 -10.67 3.18 -19.10
CA GLU A 37 -9.26 3.19 -19.45
C GLU A 37 -8.43 2.45 -18.39
N LEU A 38 -7.48 1.62 -18.82
CA LEU A 38 -6.52 0.97 -17.92
C LEU A 38 -5.35 1.92 -17.65
N THR A 39 -5.12 2.25 -16.39
CA THR A 39 -4.10 3.22 -15.97
C THR A 39 -3.15 2.63 -14.95
N ILE A 40 -1.91 3.12 -14.97
CA ILE A 40 -0.85 2.78 -14.01
C ILE A 40 -0.30 4.06 -13.38
N SER A 41 0.46 3.96 -12.29
CA SER A 41 1.23 5.11 -11.81
C SER A 41 2.64 5.09 -12.36
N TYR A 42 3.11 6.25 -12.84
CA TYR A 42 4.49 6.46 -13.27
C TYR A 42 5.41 6.90 -12.12
N ARG A 43 4.81 7.17 -10.95
CA ARG A 43 5.47 7.66 -9.74
C ARG A 43 5.00 6.89 -8.53
N SER A 44 5.70 7.09 -7.41
CA SER A 44 5.19 6.65 -6.12
C SER A 44 3.79 7.23 -5.89
N LEU A 45 2.88 6.38 -5.41
CA LEU A 45 1.53 6.79 -5.03
C LEU A 45 1.51 7.63 -3.74
N GLU A 46 2.62 7.59 -3.00
CA GLU A 46 2.86 8.29 -1.73
C GLU A 46 3.75 9.54 -1.93
N MET A 47 3.85 10.04 -3.15
CA MET A 47 4.50 11.33 -3.46
C MET A 47 3.47 12.46 -3.30
N ASN A 48 3.86 13.61 -2.75
CA ASN A 48 2.96 14.76 -2.64
C ASN A 48 2.51 15.29 -4.01
N GLY A 49 1.38 16.01 -4.05
CA GLY A 49 0.73 16.47 -5.26
C GLY A 49 1.60 17.38 -6.13
N LYS A 50 2.33 18.31 -5.50
CA LYS A 50 3.19 19.26 -6.21
C LYS A 50 4.37 18.56 -6.88
N GLU A 51 5.15 17.79 -6.12
CA GLU A 51 6.31 17.04 -6.63
C GLU A 51 5.90 16.06 -7.72
N ARG A 52 4.77 15.37 -7.53
CA ARG A 52 4.23 14.44 -8.53
C ARG A 52 3.98 15.14 -9.85
N ARG A 53 3.27 16.28 -9.86
CA ARG A 53 2.98 17.05 -11.09
C ARG A 53 4.23 17.60 -11.74
N GLU A 54 5.13 18.21 -10.96
CA GLU A 54 6.39 18.76 -11.46
C GLU A 54 7.25 17.66 -12.09
N SER A 55 7.35 16.48 -11.46
CA SER A 55 8.11 15.36 -12.01
C SER A 55 7.49 14.77 -13.28
N LEU A 56 6.15 14.72 -13.37
CA LEU A 56 5.46 14.24 -14.56
C LEU A 56 5.65 15.21 -15.74
N LYS A 57 5.54 16.51 -15.47
CA LYS A 57 5.78 17.53 -16.50
C LYS A 57 7.21 17.49 -16.99
N ARG A 58 8.18 17.39 -16.08
CA ARG A 58 9.61 17.37 -16.39
C ARG A 58 10.03 16.12 -17.16
N GLU A 59 9.55 14.95 -16.79
CA GLU A 59 10.06 13.67 -17.32
C GLU A 59 9.18 13.05 -18.41
N TYR A 60 7.90 13.40 -18.47
CA TYR A 60 6.96 12.90 -19.48
C TYR A 60 6.28 14.00 -20.31
N GLY A 61 6.48 15.28 -19.98
CA GLY A 61 6.02 16.40 -20.81
C GLY A 61 4.52 16.74 -20.70
N PHE A 62 3.76 16.13 -19.79
CA PHE A 62 2.31 16.35 -19.67
C PHE A 62 1.89 16.87 -18.30
N ASP A 63 0.74 17.55 -18.25
CA ASP A 63 0.06 17.95 -17.03
C ASP A 63 -1.01 16.89 -16.70
N CYS A 64 -0.88 16.23 -15.55
CA CYS A 64 -1.81 15.16 -15.17
C CYS A 64 -3.20 15.72 -14.89
N ALA A 65 -4.20 15.19 -15.59
CA ALA A 65 -5.59 15.62 -15.49
C ALA A 65 -6.52 14.53 -14.93
N CYS A 66 -5.98 13.56 -14.18
CA CYS A 66 -6.79 12.54 -13.50
C CYS A 66 -7.73 13.17 -12.45
N SER A 67 -8.71 12.40 -11.97
CA SER A 67 -9.67 12.87 -10.96
C SER A 67 -8.98 13.41 -9.70
N HIS A 68 -7.90 12.76 -9.24
CA HIS A 68 -7.12 13.20 -8.07
C HIS A 68 -6.48 14.58 -8.28
N CYS A 69 -5.89 14.85 -9.44
CA CYS A 69 -5.32 16.15 -9.76
C CYS A 69 -6.36 17.24 -10.03
N ARG A 70 -7.60 16.86 -10.36
CA ARG A 70 -8.71 17.79 -10.62
C ARG A 70 -9.56 18.10 -9.38
N MET A 71 -9.27 17.50 -8.23
CA MET A 71 -9.95 17.82 -6.97
C MET A 71 -9.73 19.30 -6.59
N SER A 72 -10.54 19.84 -5.67
CA SER A 72 -10.30 21.17 -5.11
C SER A 72 -8.93 21.24 -4.42
N SER A 73 -8.38 22.44 -4.27
CA SER A 73 -7.12 22.65 -3.55
C SER A 73 -7.16 22.10 -2.13
N GLU A 74 -8.29 22.28 -1.44
CA GLU A 74 -8.52 21.76 -0.08
C GLU A 74 -8.44 20.23 -0.03
N LEU A 75 -9.11 19.52 -0.95
CA LEU A 75 -9.07 18.05 -0.99
C LEU A 75 -7.67 17.53 -1.37
N GLN A 76 -6.94 18.27 -2.19
CA GLN A 76 -5.56 17.95 -2.52
C GLN A 76 -4.64 18.10 -1.29
N GLU A 77 -4.78 19.20 -0.56
CA GLU A 77 -4.03 19.47 0.67
C GLU A 77 -4.28 18.39 1.72
N GLN A 78 -5.55 18.05 1.97
CA GLN A 78 -5.91 16.95 2.87
C GLN A 78 -5.30 15.60 2.42
N SER A 79 -5.23 15.34 1.11
CA SER A 79 -4.59 14.12 0.60
C SER A 79 -3.08 14.12 0.81
N ASP A 80 -2.44 15.27 0.60
CA ASP A 80 -1.00 15.42 0.84
C ASP A 80 -0.66 15.28 2.33
N GLU A 81 -1.50 15.78 3.24
CA GLU A 81 -1.38 15.55 4.70
C GLU A 81 -1.49 14.06 5.05
N ARG A 82 -2.49 13.36 4.51
CA ARG A 82 -2.65 11.91 4.73
C ARG A 82 -1.46 11.12 4.20
N VAL A 83 -0.95 11.47 3.02
CA VAL A 83 0.24 10.84 2.43
C VAL A 83 1.49 11.10 3.29
N SER A 84 1.64 12.31 3.84
CA SER A 84 2.73 12.63 4.77
C SER A 84 2.64 11.77 6.04
N ARG A 85 1.45 11.62 6.61
CA ARG A 85 1.20 10.78 7.78
C ARG A 85 1.45 9.29 7.51
N ILE A 86 1.03 8.78 6.34
CA ILE A 86 1.36 7.42 5.86
C ILE A 86 2.88 7.22 5.80
N THR A 87 3.61 8.18 5.24
CA THR A 87 5.07 8.10 5.12
C THR A 87 5.75 8.03 6.48
N HIS A 88 5.26 8.82 7.45
CA HIS A 88 5.72 8.76 8.84
C HIS A 88 5.50 7.38 9.47
N PHE A 89 4.31 6.80 9.33
CA PHE A 89 4.03 5.46 9.85
C PHE A 89 4.86 4.37 9.17
N ARG A 90 5.07 4.46 7.86
CA ARG A 90 5.98 3.54 7.16
C ARG A 90 7.39 3.62 7.73
N TYR A 91 7.92 4.82 7.94
CA TYR A 91 9.24 5.00 8.52
C TYR A 91 9.32 4.36 9.91
N LYS A 92 8.33 4.64 10.78
CA LYS A 92 8.19 4.04 12.12
C LYS A 92 8.14 2.51 12.07
N ALA A 93 7.47 1.93 11.08
CA ALA A 93 7.40 0.48 10.92
C ALA A 93 8.75 -0.17 10.49
N TYR A 94 9.64 0.57 9.83
CA TYR A 94 10.93 0.06 9.35
C TYR A 94 12.14 0.48 10.18
N SER A 95 12.02 1.41 11.12
CA SER A 95 13.15 1.94 11.90
C SER A 95 13.70 0.96 12.95
N HIS A 96 13.03 -0.16 13.23
CA HIS A 96 13.46 -1.24 14.14
C HIS A 96 13.93 -0.75 15.53
N SER A 97 13.45 0.42 16.00
CA SER A 97 13.78 0.92 17.34
C SER A 97 12.73 0.48 18.37
N ASP A 98 13.17 0.22 19.61
CA ASP A 98 12.27 -0.21 20.71
C ASP A 98 11.22 0.86 21.11
N ASP A 99 11.46 2.11 20.72
CA ASP A 99 10.61 3.29 20.99
C ASP A 99 9.53 3.48 19.89
N ASP A 100 9.62 2.74 18.79
CA ASP A 100 8.72 2.86 17.63
C ASP A 100 7.51 1.91 17.69
N ARG A 101 7.10 1.49 18.89
CA ARG A 101 5.89 0.67 19.06
C ARG A 101 4.65 1.46 18.68
N PHE A 102 3.75 0.80 17.97
CA PHE A 102 2.47 1.37 17.55
C PHE A 102 1.43 1.22 18.66
N SER A 103 0.74 2.30 19.01
CA SER A 103 -0.46 2.22 19.85
C SER A 103 -1.65 1.67 19.05
N ALA A 104 -2.70 1.22 19.74
CA ALA A 104 -3.93 0.77 19.07
C ALA A 104 -4.53 1.87 18.18
N GLU A 105 -4.49 3.12 18.64
CA GLU A 105 -4.98 4.29 17.90
C GLU A 105 -4.14 4.53 16.64
N GLU A 106 -2.81 4.42 16.71
CA GLU A 106 -1.94 4.57 15.54
C GLU A 106 -2.15 3.45 14.51
N VAL A 107 -2.39 2.21 14.96
CA VAL A 107 -2.72 1.09 14.06
C VAL A 107 -4.01 1.41 13.30
N GLN A 108 -5.05 1.87 14.00
CA GLN A 108 -6.33 2.23 13.38
C GLN A 108 -6.21 3.44 12.46
N GLU A 109 -5.46 4.46 12.87
CA GLU A 109 -5.16 5.63 12.04
C GLU A 109 -4.48 5.20 10.75
N PHE A 110 -3.43 4.37 10.83
CA PHE A 110 -2.69 3.95 9.65
C PHE A 110 -3.54 3.13 8.67
N LEU A 111 -4.37 2.21 9.17
CA LEU A 111 -5.35 1.47 8.36
C LEU A 111 -6.29 2.44 7.62
N SER A 112 -6.93 3.35 8.35
CA SER A 112 -7.89 4.32 7.81
C SER A 112 -7.28 5.23 6.74
N LEU A 113 -6.04 5.71 6.96
CA LEU A 113 -5.32 6.52 5.99
C LEU A 113 -5.03 5.75 4.70
N CYS A 114 -4.55 4.51 4.79
CA CYS A 114 -4.28 3.67 3.62
C CYS A 114 -5.55 3.31 2.84
N GLU A 115 -6.67 3.09 3.53
CA GLU A 115 -7.98 2.85 2.92
C GLU A 115 -8.49 4.09 2.18
N THR A 116 -8.39 5.26 2.81
CA THR A 116 -8.83 6.54 2.24
C THR A 116 -8.01 6.90 1.00
N GLU A 117 -6.69 6.76 1.06
CA GLU A 117 -5.83 7.03 -0.09
C GLU A 117 -5.83 5.90 -1.13
N ASN A 118 -6.36 4.73 -0.77
CA ASN A 118 -6.53 3.55 -1.61
C ASN A 118 -5.24 3.16 -2.36
N ILE A 119 -4.13 3.10 -1.62
CA ILE A 119 -2.80 2.77 -2.15
C ILE A 119 -2.52 1.28 -1.86
N PRO A 120 -2.35 0.43 -2.90
CA PRO A 120 -2.21 -1.03 -2.72
C PRO A 120 -1.09 -1.42 -1.75
N SER A 121 0.11 -0.85 -1.93
CA SER A 121 1.25 -1.13 -1.07
C SER A 121 1.07 -0.60 0.35
N CYS A 122 0.31 0.48 0.54
CA CYS A 122 0.01 1.02 1.87
C CYS A 122 -0.90 0.06 2.61
N LEU A 123 -1.98 -0.39 1.95
CA LEU A 123 -2.92 -1.37 2.49
C LEU A 123 -2.23 -2.67 2.92
N VAL A 124 -1.24 -3.14 2.17
CA VAL A 124 -0.47 -4.33 2.58
C VAL A 124 0.31 -4.05 3.87
N THR A 125 1.09 -2.96 3.91
CA THR A 125 1.91 -2.62 5.06
C THR A 125 1.07 -2.37 6.32
N SER A 126 -0.04 -1.62 6.22
CA SER A 126 -0.89 -1.33 7.38
C SER A 126 -1.59 -2.59 7.90
N ASN A 127 -2.03 -3.50 7.02
CA ASN A 127 -2.64 -4.75 7.45
C ASN A 127 -1.62 -5.74 8.02
N LEU A 128 -0.39 -5.80 7.50
CA LEU A 128 0.68 -6.58 8.11
C LEU A 128 0.97 -6.12 9.55
N LEU A 129 1.11 -4.82 9.73
CA LEU A 129 1.35 -4.21 11.02
C LEU A 129 0.18 -4.48 11.99
N ALA A 130 -1.06 -4.32 11.52
CA ALA A 130 -2.25 -4.62 12.32
C ALA A 130 -2.33 -6.10 12.72
N ALA A 131 -2.04 -7.03 11.80
CA ALA A 131 -1.98 -8.46 12.10
C ALA A 131 -0.91 -8.76 13.16
N GLY A 132 0.28 -8.16 13.03
CA GLY A 132 1.35 -8.28 14.02
C GLY A 132 0.92 -7.77 15.40
N PHE A 133 0.31 -6.58 15.46
CA PHE A 133 -0.19 -5.96 16.69
C PHE A 133 -1.31 -6.77 17.36
N TYR A 134 -2.28 -7.28 16.61
CA TYR A 134 -3.33 -8.11 17.20
C TYR A 134 -2.84 -9.48 17.64
N ASN A 135 -1.77 -9.99 17.01
CA ASN A 135 -1.15 -11.24 17.41
C ASN A 135 -0.44 -11.11 18.77
N SER A 136 0.20 -9.97 19.06
CA SER A 136 0.79 -9.70 20.39
C SER A 136 -0.25 -9.63 21.50
N GLN A 137 -1.51 -9.39 21.14
CA GLN A 137 -2.65 -9.35 22.06
C GLN A 137 -3.46 -10.65 22.08
N GLY A 138 -3.04 -11.69 21.35
CA GLY A 138 -3.76 -12.96 21.24
C GLY A 138 -5.12 -12.86 20.52
N GLN A 139 -5.39 -11.77 19.79
CA GLN A 139 -6.65 -11.54 19.07
C GLN A 139 -6.65 -12.21 17.69
N TYR A 140 -6.57 -13.54 17.64
CA TYR A 140 -6.34 -14.31 16.41
C TYR A 140 -7.39 -14.12 15.31
N GLN A 141 -8.63 -13.79 15.67
CA GLN A 141 -9.66 -13.49 14.66
C GLN A 141 -9.28 -12.23 13.85
N LYS A 142 -8.81 -11.18 14.52
CA LYS A 142 -8.32 -9.96 13.85
C LYS A 142 -7.01 -10.19 13.11
N VAL A 143 -6.12 -11.03 13.65
CA VAL A 143 -4.91 -11.46 12.93
C VAL A 143 -5.28 -12.04 11.58
N LYS A 144 -6.24 -12.96 11.55
CA LYS A 144 -6.72 -13.58 10.31
C LYS A 144 -7.30 -12.56 9.34
N GLU A 145 -8.19 -11.69 9.81
CA GLU A 145 -8.84 -10.65 8.98
C GLU A 145 -7.81 -9.77 8.26
N HIS A 146 -6.82 -9.26 8.99
CA HIS A 146 -5.79 -8.39 8.41
C HIS A 146 -4.78 -9.16 7.57
N ALA A 147 -4.33 -10.34 8.02
CA ALA A 147 -3.37 -11.16 7.28
C ALA A 147 -3.93 -11.66 5.93
N GLU A 148 -5.23 -11.96 5.84
CA GLU A 148 -5.88 -12.31 4.57
C GLU A 148 -5.87 -11.14 3.56
N VAL A 149 -6.15 -9.93 4.04
CA VAL A 149 -6.07 -8.71 3.22
C VAL A 149 -4.64 -8.48 2.74
N ALA A 150 -3.67 -8.55 3.65
CA ALA A 150 -2.25 -8.40 3.34
C ALA A 150 -1.78 -9.44 2.31
N LYS A 151 -2.12 -10.72 2.49
CA LYS A 151 -1.80 -11.80 1.55
C LYS A 151 -2.31 -11.51 0.15
N ARG A 152 -3.62 -11.21 0.04
CA ARG A 152 -4.30 -10.97 -1.24
C ARG A 152 -3.67 -9.79 -1.97
N LEU A 153 -3.49 -8.67 -1.29
CA LEU A 153 -2.96 -7.44 -1.88
C LEU A 153 -1.44 -7.53 -2.14
N GLY A 154 -0.69 -8.24 -1.31
CA GLY A 154 0.74 -8.47 -1.47
C GLY A 154 1.04 -9.33 -2.71
N ILE A 155 0.31 -10.44 -2.89
CA ILE A 155 0.40 -11.26 -4.11
C ILE A 155 0.00 -10.47 -5.35
N LEU A 156 -1.03 -9.63 -5.24
CA LEU A 156 -1.47 -8.78 -6.34
C LEU A 156 -0.40 -7.74 -6.74
N THR A 157 0.26 -7.14 -5.74
CA THR A 157 1.24 -6.05 -5.92
C THR A 157 2.63 -6.54 -6.30
N TRP A 158 3.15 -7.59 -5.66
CA TRP A 158 4.53 -8.07 -5.84
C TRP A 158 4.63 -9.48 -6.43
N GLY A 159 3.51 -10.20 -6.55
CA GLY A 159 3.48 -11.56 -7.08
C GLY A 159 3.63 -12.64 -6.01
N SER A 160 3.67 -13.90 -6.45
CA SER A 160 3.76 -15.07 -5.55
C SER A 160 5.13 -15.27 -4.90
N THR A 161 6.12 -14.46 -5.29
CA THR A 161 7.48 -14.47 -4.73
C THR A 161 7.71 -13.26 -3.83
N TRP A 162 6.64 -12.68 -3.28
CA TRP A 162 6.72 -11.60 -2.32
C TRP A 162 7.41 -12.09 -1.04
N ASP A 163 8.45 -11.39 -0.60
CA ASP A 163 9.37 -11.86 0.44
C ASP A 163 8.66 -12.10 1.79
N GLU A 164 7.71 -11.24 2.16
CA GLU A 164 6.95 -11.33 3.40
C GLU A 164 5.80 -12.36 3.34
N LEU A 165 5.58 -13.04 2.20
CA LEU A 165 4.48 -14.00 2.07
C LEU A 165 4.58 -15.14 3.11
N GLN A 166 5.78 -15.61 3.44
CA GLN A 166 5.95 -16.67 4.45
C GLN A 166 5.54 -16.22 5.85
N GLU A 167 5.86 -14.98 6.23
CA GLU A 167 5.45 -14.41 7.52
C GLU A 167 3.92 -14.25 7.59
N VAL A 168 3.28 -13.85 6.49
CA VAL A 168 1.82 -13.79 6.39
C VAL A 168 1.18 -15.17 6.54
N GLU A 169 1.74 -16.20 5.90
CA GLU A 169 1.24 -17.58 6.05
C GLU A 169 1.41 -18.07 7.50
N LEU A 170 2.50 -17.71 8.17
CA LEU A 170 2.72 -18.04 9.57
C LEU A 170 1.66 -17.37 10.47
N LEU A 171 1.35 -16.08 10.24
CA LEU A 171 0.27 -15.38 10.93
C LEU A 171 -1.11 -16.03 10.70
N LEU A 172 -1.38 -16.53 9.49
CA LEU A 172 -2.67 -17.16 9.15
C LEU A 172 -2.83 -18.56 9.74
N HIS A 173 -1.76 -19.35 9.78
CA HIS A 173 -1.84 -20.78 10.07
C HIS A 173 -1.29 -21.17 11.45
N ALA A 174 -0.30 -20.44 11.96
CA ALA A 174 0.29 -20.68 13.27
C ALA A 174 0.69 -19.36 13.96
N PRO A 175 -0.26 -18.45 14.24
CA PRO A 175 0.03 -17.11 14.78
C PRO A 175 0.85 -17.13 16.08
N ALA A 176 0.65 -18.14 16.94
CA ALA A 176 1.41 -18.30 18.18
C ALA A 176 2.91 -18.62 17.98
N GLN A 177 3.32 -19.04 16.77
CA GLN A 177 4.72 -19.28 16.40
C GLN A 177 5.38 -18.05 15.75
N HIS A 178 4.58 -17.07 15.32
CA HIS A 178 5.10 -15.86 14.69
C HIS A 178 5.78 -14.96 15.73
N PRO A 179 6.92 -14.31 15.44
CA PRO A 179 7.66 -13.49 16.40
C PRO A 179 6.81 -12.42 17.09
N SER A 180 5.85 -11.84 16.38
CA SER A 180 4.96 -10.80 16.93
C SER A 180 4.07 -11.28 18.08
N HIS A 181 3.88 -12.60 18.26
CA HIS A 181 3.13 -13.15 19.39
C HIS A 181 3.81 -12.83 20.73
N PHE A 182 5.14 -12.76 20.73
CA PHE A 182 5.95 -12.51 21.91
C PHE A 182 6.29 -11.03 22.12
N SER A 183 6.02 -10.20 21.11
CA SER A 183 6.16 -8.75 21.23
C SER A 183 5.17 -8.22 22.28
N ARG A 184 5.56 -7.23 23.08
CA ARG A 184 4.60 -6.51 23.93
C ARG A 184 3.97 -5.40 23.09
N GLY A 185 2.68 -5.54 22.80
CA GLY A 185 1.87 -4.46 22.23
C GLY A 185 1.79 -3.24 23.13
#